data_AF-A0A938WR91-F1
#
_entry.id   AF-A0A938WR91-F1
#
_cell.length_a   1.000
_cell.length_b   1.000
_cell.length_c   1.000
_cell.angle_alpha   90.00
_cell.angle_beta   90.00
_cell.angle_gamma   90.00
#
_symmetry.space_group_name_H-M   'P 1'
#
loop_
_entity.id
_entity.type
_entity.pdbx_description
1 polymer ?
#
loop_
_entity_poly.entity_id
_entity_poly.type
_entity_poly.pdbx_seq_one_letter_code
_entity_poly.pdbx_strand_id
1 'polypeptide(L)'
;MNLYLRYFDKETLVTNVEDAIAFLYSIDEIGMNPDLERDIREYVASSVYYPKRYKIRPRVYFIIIKTEAATMLDFKQKKALRSNLHAGEQRDEVSPALARLTEERPGWYEGTLDFKRVVLVPITGKHEYRDTHFVVNCKAMSGLDCYNRMVEHLRGRVDSRSQFPSAKGKNFKFKYLGLWK
;
A
#
# COMPACT_ATOMS: atom_id res chain seq x y z
N MET A 1 9.72 4.35 26.56
CA MET A 1 8.95 4.20 25.30
C MET A 1 9.29 2.84 24.72
N ASN A 2 8.29 2.08 24.28
CA ASN A 2 8.48 0.70 23.81
C ASN A 2 8.73 0.68 22.30
N LEU A 3 9.35 -0.39 21.82
CA LEU A 3 9.71 -0.59 20.43
C LEU A 3 9.05 -1.87 19.94
N TYR A 4 8.20 -1.74 18.93
CA TYR A 4 7.71 -2.88 18.17
C TYR A 4 8.60 -3.10 16.95
N LEU A 5 9.08 -4.31 16.78
CA LEU A 5 9.90 -4.73 15.64
C LEU A 5 9.20 -5.84 14.88
N ARG A 6 9.31 -5.81 13.56
CA ARG A 6 8.80 -6.87 12.69
C ARG A 6 9.69 -7.13 11.50
N TYR A 7 10.05 -8.40 11.31
CA TYR A 7 10.67 -8.98 10.14
C TYR A 7 9.83 -10.19 9.69
N PHE A 8 9.08 -10.04 8.59
CA PHE A 8 8.09 -11.03 8.13
C PHE A 8 7.08 -11.48 9.22
N ASP A 9 7.20 -12.70 9.70
CA ASP A 9 6.43 -13.39 10.73
C ASP A 9 7.08 -13.31 12.11
N LYS A 10 8.37 -12.93 12.18
CA LYS A 10 9.09 -12.66 13.43
C LYS A 10 8.77 -11.24 13.90
N GLU A 11 8.17 -11.12 15.08
CA GLU A 11 7.84 -9.83 15.69
C GLU A 11 8.05 -9.86 17.20
N THR A 12 8.36 -8.69 17.76
CA THR A 12 8.54 -8.52 19.19
C THR A 12 8.12 -7.11 19.63
N LEU A 13 7.82 -6.96 20.92
CA LEU A 13 7.67 -5.69 21.60
C LEU A 13 8.63 -5.67 22.78
N VAL A 14 9.55 -4.70 22.76
CA VAL A 14 10.59 -4.55 23.77
C VAL A 14 10.56 -3.15 24.39
N THR A 15 11.17 -2.99 25.56
CA THR A 15 11.10 -1.75 26.33
C THR A 15 12.35 -0.87 26.19
N ASN A 16 13.42 -1.42 25.62
CA ASN A 16 14.70 -0.73 25.44
C ASN A 16 15.36 -1.11 24.10
N VAL A 17 16.41 -0.38 23.76
CA VAL A 17 17.12 -0.53 22.49
C VAL A 17 18.03 -1.77 22.46
N GLU A 18 18.56 -2.22 23.61
CA GLU A 18 19.42 -3.42 23.66
C GLU A 18 18.64 -4.68 23.30
N ASP A 19 17.44 -4.85 23.84
CA ASP A 19 16.57 -5.98 23.53
C ASP A 19 16.12 -5.95 22.06
N ALA A 20 15.93 -4.75 21.50
CA ALA A 20 15.61 -4.57 20.09
C ALA A 20 16.76 -5.05 19.20
N ILE A 21 17.99 -4.68 19.57
CA ILE A 21 19.20 -5.07 18.86
C ILE A 21 19.44 -6.57 19.00
N ALA A 22 19.28 -7.14 20.20
CA ALA A 22 19.41 -8.58 20.46
C ALA A 22 18.41 -9.40 19.63
N PHE A 23 17.15 -8.94 19.53
CA PHE A 23 16.16 -9.57 18.64
C PHE A 23 16.61 -9.55 17.18
N LEU A 24 17.16 -8.44 16.68
CA LEU A 24 17.63 -8.34 15.30
C LEU A 24 18.88 -9.20 15.05
N TYR A 25 19.78 -9.32 16.02
CA TYR A 25 20.92 -10.26 15.97
C TYR A 25 20.46 -11.72 15.93
N SER A 26 19.32 -12.07 16.53
CA SER A 26 18.77 -13.43 16.45
C SER A 26 18.27 -13.84 15.05
N ILE A 27 18.28 -12.92 14.09
CA ILE A 27 17.83 -13.12 12.71
C ILE A 27 19.02 -12.95 11.76
N ASP A 28 19.67 -14.06 11.45
CA ASP A 28 20.88 -14.10 10.61
C ASP A 28 20.72 -13.34 9.28
N GLU A 29 19.54 -13.39 8.67
CA GLU A 29 19.27 -12.78 7.36
C GLU A 29 19.33 -11.25 7.37
N ILE A 30 19.24 -10.60 8.54
CA ILE A 30 19.30 -9.15 8.66
C ILE A 30 20.73 -8.65 8.41
N GLY A 31 21.75 -9.44 8.78
CA GLY A 31 23.14 -9.04 8.65
C GLY A 31 23.46 -7.81 9.50
N MET A 32 23.16 -7.87 10.80
CA MET A 32 23.46 -6.79 11.74
C MET A 32 24.93 -6.40 11.69
N ASN A 33 25.18 -5.10 11.67
CA ASN A 33 26.53 -4.52 11.66
C ASN A 33 26.56 -3.22 12.49
N PRO A 34 27.75 -2.70 12.84
CA PRO A 34 27.88 -1.52 13.69
C PRO A 34 27.19 -0.26 13.17
N ASP A 35 27.11 -0.09 11.84
CA ASP A 35 26.45 1.07 11.23
C ASP A 35 24.93 1.00 11.36
N LEU A 36 24.36 -0.18 11.13
CA LEU A 36 22.94 -0.43 11.31
C LEU A 36 22.54 -0.31 12.78
N GLU A 37 23.38 -0.80 13.69
CA GLU A 37 23.18 -0.65 15.13
C GLU A 37 23.15 0.82 15.54
N ARG A 38 24.12 1.61 15.07
CA ARG A 38 24.19 3.05 15.32
C ARG A 38 22.93 3.77 14.79
N ASP A 39 22.50 3.47 13.57
CA ASP A 39 21.30 4.08 12.97
C ASP A 39 20.01 3.73 13.73
N ILE A 40 19.92 2.51 14.29
CA ILE A 40 18.81 2.11 15.17
C ILE A 40 18.84 2.92 16.47
N ARG A 41 20.01 3.05 17.10
CA ARG A 41 20.18 3.83 18.34
C ARG A 41 19.82 5.30 18.14
N GLU A 42 20.31 5.90 17.07
CA GLU A 42 19.97 7.26 16.66
C GLU A 42 18.47 7.42 16.40
N TYR A 43 17.86 6.47 15.68
CA TYR A 43 16.41 6.48 15.46
C TYR A 43 15.65 6.42 16.79
N VAL A 44 16.00 5.51 17.70
CA VAL A 44 15.34 5.37 19.00
C VAL A 44 15.47 6.65 19.84
N ALA A 45 16.67 7.25 19.89
CA ALA A 45 16.94 8.48 20.63
C ALA A 45 16.29 9.74 20.01
N SER A 46 16.00 9.73 18.70
CA SER A 46 15.38 10.87 18.02
C SER A 46 13.94 11.14 18.50
N SER A 47 13.45 12.36 18.27
CA SER A 47 12.04 12.72 18.47
C SER A 47 11.12 12.24 17.34
N VAL A 48 11.63 11.50 16.35
CA VAL A 48 10.84 11.01 15.21
C VAL A 48 9.99 9.81 15.63
N TYR A 49 8.67 9.91 15.51
CA TYR A 49 7.72 8.84 15.83
C TYR A 49 7.23 8.04 14.62
N TYR A 50 7.58 8.46 13.40
CA TYR A 50 7.18 7.72 12.19
C TYR A 50 7.89 6.35 12.12
N PRO A 51 7.19 5.26 11.74
CA PRO A 51 7.80 3.95 11.53
C PRO A 51 9.00 4.00 10.60
N LYS A 52 10.16 3.51 11.05
CA LYS A 52 11.35 3.42 10.19
C LYS A 52 11.46 2.03 9.58
N ARG A 53 11.62 1.99 8.26
CA ARG A 53 11.80 0.75 7.47
C ARG A 53 13.27 0.62 7.08
N TYR A 54 13.85 -0.53 7.38
CA TYR A 54 15.24 -0.87 7.09
C TYR A 54 15.27 -1.91 5.98
N LYS A 55 15.73 -1.50 4.79
CA LYS A 55 15.80 -2.38 3.61
C LYS A 55 17.09 -3.20 3.66
N ILE A 56 16.95 -4.52 3.72
CA ILE A 56 18.09 -5.47 3.73
C ILE A 56 18.45 -5.87 2.30
N ARG A 57 17.45 -6.27 1.51
CA ARG A 57 17.59 -6.63 0.08
C ARG A 57 16.28 -6.32 -0.66
N PRO A 58 16.19 -6.44 -2.00
CA PRO A 58 14.95 -6.19 -2.72
C PRO A 58 13.77 -6.96 -2.12
N ARG A 59 12.70 -6.24 -1.76
CA ARG A 59 11.48 -6.76 -1.11
C ARG A 59 11.64 -7.34 0.30
N VAL A 60 12.82 -7.23 0.91
CA VAL A 60 13.10 -7.71 2.27
C VAL A 60 13.52 -6.54 3.14
N TYR A 61 12.76 -6.33 4.21
CA TYR A 61 12.97 -5.26 5.16
C TYR A 61 12.43 -5.66 6.53
N PHE A 62 12.93 -5.02 7.58
CA PHE A 62 12.26 -4.97 8.87
C PHE A 62 11.75 -3.55 9.15
N ILE A 63 10.85 -3.43 10.11
CA ILE A 63 10.34 -2.14 10.59
C ILE A 63 10.57 -2.01 12.10
N ILE A 64 10.79 -0.78 12.55
CA ILE A 64 10.75 -0.40 13.96
C ILE A 64 9.67 0.67 14.15
N ILE A 65 8.81 0.49 15.15
CA ILE A 65 7.74 1.41 15.52
C ILE A 65 7.90 1.76 16.99
N LYS A 66 8.02 3.05 17.29
CA LYS A 66 7.93 3.59 18.64
C LYS A 66 6.48 3.58 19.11
N THR A 67 6.23 3.07 20.32
CA THR A 67 4.89 2.91 20.85
C THR A 67 4.84 3.05 22.36
N GLU A 68 3.69 3.47 22.88
CA GLU A 68 3.37 3.48 24.31
C GLU A 68 2.65 2.21 24.76
N ALA A 69 2.37 1.29 23.83
CA ALA A 69 1.70 0.04 24.15
C ALA A 69 2.54 -0.80 25.11
N ALA A 70 1.95 -1.25 26.22
CA ALA A 70 2.66 -2.01 27.26
C ALA A 70 2.83 -3.49 26.90
N THR A 71 1.95 -4.04 26.06
CA THR A 71 1.96 -5.46 25.68
C THR A 71 1.79 -5.64 24.18
N MET A 72 2.22 -6.79 23.64
CA MET A 72 1.98 -7.16 22.23
C MET A 72 0.49 -7.13 21.88
N LEU A 73 -0.36 -7.57 22.83
CA LEU A 73 -1.81 -7.54 22.66
C LEU A 73 -2.30 -6.09 22.55
N ASP A 74 -1.89 -5.20 23.47
CA ASP A 74 -2.24 -3.79 23.44
C ASP A 74 -1.74 -3.11 22.17
N PHE A 75 -0.53 -3.44 21.70
CA PHE A 75 -0.01 -2.89 20.44
C PHE A 75 -0.85 -3.34 19.23
N LYS A 76 -1.17 -4.63 19.14
CA LYS A 76 -2.00 -5.19 18.06
C LYS A 76 -3.44 -4.72 18.13
N GLN A 77 -4.01 -4.60 19.33
CA GLN A 77 -5.35 -4.08 19.56
C GLN A 77 -5.41 -2.57 19.35
N LYS A 78 -4.40 -1.79 19.73
CA LYS A 78 -4.30 -0.36 19.39
C LYS A 78 -4.03 -0.14 17.92
N LYS A 79 -3.35 -1.05 17.22
CA LYS A 79 -3.28 -1.07 15.76
C LYS A 79 -4.62 -1.47 15.15
N ALA A 80 -5.35 -2.41 15.74
CA ALA A 80 -6.73 -2.75 15.36
C ALA A 80 -7.69 -1.59 15.66
N LEU A 81 -7.42 -0.82 16.71
CA LEU A 81 -8.13 0.40 17.08
C LEU A 81 -7.63 1.59 16.28
N ARG A 82 -6.42 1.64 15.71
CA ARG A 82 -6.03 2.71 14.75
C ARG A 82 -6.47 2.37 13.33
N SER A 83 -6.49 1.09 12.95
CA SER A 83 -7.26 0.63 11.80
C SER A 83 -8.76 0.81 12.03
N ASN A 84 -9.22 0.77 13.29
CA ASN A 84 -10.58 1.11 13.70
C ASN A 84 -10.75 2.53 14.26
N LEU A 85 -9.76 3.41 14.19
CA LEU A 85 -9.92 4.87 14.35
C LEU A 85 -10.04 5.48 12.95
N HIS A 86 -9.76 4.68 11.92
CA HIS A 86 -10.41 4.74 10.61
C HIS A 86 -11.75 3.96 10.55
N ALA A 87 -12.27 3.38 11.65
CA ALA A 87 -13.54 2.63 11.63
C ALA A 87 -14.44 2.81 12.87
N GLY A 88 -14.19 3.81 13.73
CA GLY A 88 -14.80 3.90 15.06
C GLY A 88 -15.34 5.27 15.44
N GLU A 89 -14.91 6.33 14.75
CA GLU A 89 -15.53 7.67 14.79
C GLU A 89 -16.18 8.03 13.44
N GLN A 90 -16.56 7.03 12.65
CA GLN A 90 -17.52 7.19 11.57
C GLN A 90 -18.56 6.08 11.70
N ARG A 91 -19.59 6.35 12.49
CA ARG A 91 -20.92 6.12 11.93
C ARG A 91 -21.02 7.06 10.73
N ASP A 92 -20.96 6.44 9.55
CA ASP A 92 -21.43 6.94 8.26
C ASP A 92 -21.02 8.36 7.84
N GLU A 93 -19.76 8.52 7.43
CA GLU A 93 -19.49 9.42 6.29
C GLU A 93 -18.53 8.73 5.32
N VAL A 94 -19.10 7.92 4.44
CA VAL A 94 -18.42 7.48 3.22
C VAL A 94 -17.86 8.74 2.55
N SER A 95 -16.53 8.87 2.46
CA SER A 95 -15.92 10.05 1.82
C SER A 95 -16.64 10.32 0.49
N PRO A 96 -17.05 11.56 0.15
CA PRO A 96 -17.91 11.81 -1.01
C PRO A 96 -17.37 11.20 -2.31
N ALA A 97 -16.04 11.10 -2.44
CA ALA A 97 -15.38 10.44 -3.56
C ALA A 97 -15.59 8.92 -3.57
N LEU A 98 -15.46 8.25 -2.42
CA LEU A 98 -15.73 6.81 -2.30
C LEU A 98 -17.22 6.52 -2.49
N ALA A 99 -18.10 7.37 -1.94
CA ALA A 99 -19.55 7.24 -2.07
C ALA A 99 -19.95 7.28 -3.54
N ARG A 100 -19.44 8.27 -4.28
CA ARG A 100 -19.65 8.38 -5.73
C ARG A 100 -19.02 7.23 -6.53
N LEU A 101 -17.87 6.73 -6.09
CA LEU A 101 -17.19 5.62 -6.77
C LEU A 101 -18.01 4.33 -6.65
N THR A 102 -18.59 4.06 -5.49
CA THR A 102 -19.39 2.86 -5.22
C THR A 102 -20.88 3.04 -5.47
N GLU A 103 -21.35 4.26 -5.77
CA GLU A 103 -22.74 4.57 -6.10
C GLU A 103 -23.23 3.65 -7.21
N GLU A 104 -24.22 2.82 -6.90
CA GLU A 104 -24.87 1.96 -7.87
C GLU A 104 -25.76 2.80 -8.78
N ARG A 105 -25.29 3.01 -10.01
CA ARG A 105 -25.99 3.77 -11.04
C ARG A 105 -25.77 3.12 -12.40
N PRO A 106 -26.56 2.09 -12.74
CA PRO A 106 -26.37 1.33 -13.98
C PRO A 106 -26.46 2.22 -15.22
N GLY A 107 -25.48 2.12 -16.11
CA GLY A 107 -25.49 2.87 -17.37
C GLY A 107 -24.16 2.87 -18.11
N TRP A 108 -24.08 3.70 -19.14
CA TRP A 108 -22.84 3.97 -19.84
C TRP A 108 -21.93 4.85 -18.98
N TYR A 109 -20.66 4.48 -18.91
CA TYR A 109 -19.61 5.23 -18.26
C TYR A 109 -18.44 5.45 -19.21
N GLU A 110 -17.92 6.67 -19.24
CA GLU A 110 -16.59 6.96 -19.76
C GLU A 110 -15.59 6.78 -18.62
N GLY A 111 -14.62 5.89 -18.80
CA GLY A 111 -13.53 5.66 -17.86
C GLY A 111 -12.21 6.10 -18.47
N THR A 112 -11.39 6.80 -17.68
CA THR A 112 -10.03 7.22 -18.05
C THR A 112 -9.05 6.64 -17.03
N LEU A 113 -7.99 6.00 -17.52
CA LEU A 113 -6.98 5.33 -16.71
C LEU A 113 -5.57 5.63 -17.22
N ASP A 114 -4.76 6.24 -16.36
CA ASP A 114 -3.33 6.47 -16.59
C ASP A 114 -2.52 5.38 -15.86
N PHE A 115 -1.76 4.57 -16.60
CA PHE A 115 -1.04 3.44 -16.03
C PHE A 115 0.33 3.23 -16.67
N LYS A 116 1.21 2.45 -16.02
CA LYS A 116 2.52 2.10 -16.56
C LYS A 116 2.41 0.80 -17.33
N ARG A 117 2.40 0.87 -18.67
CA ARG A 117 2.39 -0.31 -19.56
C ARG A 117 3.81 -0.81 -19.76
N VAL A 118 4.00 -2.12 -19.61
CA VAL A 118 5.25 -2.76 -20.02
C VAL A 118 5.20 -3.07 -21.52
N VAL A 119 6.26 -2.70 -22.23
CA VAL A 119 6.46 -3.02 -23.65
C VAL A 119 7.83 -3.66 -23.85
N LEU A 120 7.90 -4.62 -24.78
CA LEU A 120 9.16 -5.21 -25.24
C LEU A 120 9.75 -4.28 -26.30
N VAL A 121 11.00 -3.88 -26.13
CA VAL A 121 11.77 -3.14 -27.13
C VAL A 121 12.37 -4.14 -28.12
N PRO A 122 11.90 -4.22 -29.38
CA PRO A 122 12.28 -5.30 -30.29
C PRO A 122 13.79 -5.35 -30.58
N ILE A 123 14.45 -4.19 -30.60
CA ILE A 123 15.88 -4.07 -30.92
C ILE A 123 16.76 -4.60 -29.79
N THR A 124 16.39 -4.36 -28.53
CA THR A 124 17.24 -4.70 -27.37
C THR A 124 16.78 -5.94 -26.63
N GLY A 125 15.57 -6.43 -26.91
CA GLY A 125 14.92 -7.52 -26.17
C GLY A 125 14.56 -7.15 -24.72
N LYS A 126 14.75 -5.89 -24.32
CA LYS A 126 14.49 -5.42 -22.96
C LYS A 126 13.04 -4.98 -22.80
N HIS A 127 12.56 -5.06 -21.57
CA HIS A 127 11.24 -4.58 -21.19
C HIS A 127 11.36 -3.19 -20.58
N GLU A 128 10.49 -2.28 -20.99
CA GLU A 128 10.43 -0.92 -20.45
C GLU A 128 9.01 -0.54 -20.04
N TYR A 129 8.93 0.36 -19.07
CA TYR A 129 7.66 0.93 -18.61
C TYR A 129 7.38 2.23 -19.35
N ARG A 130 6.21 2.32 -19.99
CA ARG A 130 5.72 3.53 -20.64
C ARG A 130 4.46 4.04 -19.95
N ASP A 131 4.40 5.35 -19.71
CA ASP A 131 3.15 6.00 -19.35
C ASP A 131 2.13 5.81 -20.47
N THR A 132 0.95 5.31 -20.11
CA THR A 132 -0.12 4.99 -21.06
C THR A 132 -1.42 5.57 -20.56
N HIS A 133 -2.05 6.37 -21.41
CA HIS A 133 -3.39 6.91 -21.23
C HIS A 133 -4.40 6.00 -21.94
N PHE A 134 -5.41 5.52 -21.21
CA PHE A 134 -6.46 4.66 -21.76
C PHE A 134 -7.84 5.23 -21.44
N VAL A 135 -8.67 5.37 -22.46
CA VAL A 135 -10.04 5.88 -22.35
C VAL A 135 -10.99 4.89 -23.00
N VAL A 136 -12.11 4.61 -22.36
CA VAL A 136 -13.14 3.72 -22.90
C VAL A 136 -14.53 4.09 -22.42
N ASN A 137 -15.52 3.87 -23.28
CA ASN A 137 -16.92 3.88 -22.91
C ASN A 137 -17.38 2.44 -22.67
N CYS A 138 -17.85 2.13 -21.47
CA CYS A 138 -18.31 0.79 -21.12
C CYS A 138 -19.61 0.83 -20.33
N LYS A 139 -20.36 -0.27 -20.41
CA LYS A 139 -21.51 -0.52 -19.53
C LYS A 139 -20.98 -0.92 -18.15
N ALA A 140 -21.37 -0.20 -17.11
CA ALA A 140 -21.03 -0.52 -15.73
C ALA A 140 -22.20 -0.28 -14.76
N MET A 141 -22.13 -0.91 -13.60
CA MET A 141 -23.10 -0.76 -12.50
C MET A 141 -22.74 0.40 -11.57
N SER A 142 -21.48 0.83 -11.56
CA SER A 142 -20.94 1.91 -10.74
C SER A 142 -19.61 2.41 -11.32
N GLY A 143 -19.05 3.48 -10.75
CA GLY A 143 -17.69 3.93 -11.10
C GLY A 143 -16.63 2.87 -10.79
N LEU A 144 -16.79 2.13 -9.69
CA LEU A 144 -15.90 1.03 -9.31
C LEU A 144 -15.97 -0.12 -10.31
N ASP A 145 -17.18 -0.47 -10.75
CA ASP A 145 -17.37 -1.51 -11.74
C ASP A 145 -16.81 -1.10 -13.12
N CYS A 146 -16.91 0.19 -13.49
CA CYS A 146 -16.24 0.74 -14.66
C CYS A 146 -14.72 0.53 -14.59
N TYR A 147 -14.09 0.87 -13.47
CA TYR A 147 -12.66 0.60 -13.24
C TYR A 147 -12.32 -0.88 -13.38
N ASN A 148 -13.08 -1.76 -12.72
CA ASN A 148 -12.82 -3.20 -12.75
C ASN A 148 -12.88 -3.75 -14.18
N ARG A 149 -13.88 -3.33 -14.96
CA ARG A 149 -14.03 -3.70 -16.37
C ARG A 149 -12.85 -3.21 -17.23
N MET A 150 -12.37 -1.99 -17.00
CA MET A 150 -11.19 -1.47 -17.68
C MET A 150 -9.94 -2.30 -17.39
N VAL A 151 -9.67 -2.60 -16.11
CA VAL A 151 -8.50 -3.37 -15.70
C VAL A 151 -8.58 -4.81 -16.24
N GLU A 152 -9.74 -5.44 -16.15
CA GLU A 152 -9.98 -6.79 -16.68
C GLU A 152 -9.73 -6.84 -18.20
N HIS A 153 -10.23 -5.83 -18.94
CA HIS A 153 -10.00 -5.70 -20.37
C HIS A 153 -8.50 -5.56 -20.71
N LEU A 154 -7.75 -4.79 -19.91
CA LEU A 154 -6.33 -4.54 -20.14
C LEU A 154 -5.45 -5.73 -19.75
N ARG A 155 -5.76 -6.48 -18.68
CA ARG A 155 -4.96 -7.62 -18.22
C ARG A 155 -4.70 -8.68 -19.30
N GLY A 156 -5.66 -8.90 -20.20
CA GLY A 156 -5.50 -9.82 -21.33
C GLY A 156 -4.78 -9.24 -22.56
N ARG A 157 -4.42 -7.95 -22.54
CA ARG A 157 -3.91 -7.20 -23.71
C ARG A 157 -2.57 -6.52 -23.48
N VAL A 158 -2.15 -6.38 -22.22
CA VAL A 158 -0.85 -5.85 -21.86
C VAL A 158 -0.03 -6.89 -21.12
N ASP A 159 1.28 -6.70 -21.11
CA ASP A 159 2.19 -7.58 -20.36
C ASP A 159 1.82 -7.57 -18.86
N SER A 160 1.88 -8.74 -18.23
CA SER A 160 1.47 -8.95 -16.84
C SER A 160 2.26 -8.15 -15.80
N ARG A 161 3.43 -7.62 -16.16
CA ARG A 161 4.24 -6.71 -15.33
C ARG A 161 3.78 -5.26 -15.37
N SER A 162 2.81 -4.92 -16.23
CA SER A 162 2.19 -3.60 -16.29
C SER A 162 1.54 -3.25 -14.95
N GLN A 163 1.65 -1.99 -14.54
CA GLN A 163 1.20 -1.53 -13.22
C GLN A 163 -0.04 -0.65 -13.37
N PHE A 164 -1.16 -1.14 -12.83
CA PHE A 164 -2.42 -0.41 -12.79
C PHE A 164 -2.53 0.42 -11.49
N PRO A 165 -2.99 1.68 -11.55
CA PRO A 165 -3.22 2.47 -10.35
C PRO A 165 -4.48 1.99 -9.61
N SER A 166 -4.65 2.40 -8.36
CA SER A 166 -5.89 2.13 -7.60
C SER A 166 -7.09 2.91 -8.16
N ALA A 167 -8.28 2.30 -8.11
CA ALA A 167 -9.56 2.96 -8.41
C ALA A 167 -9.85 4.20 -7.55
N LYS A 168 -9.22 4.29 -6.36
CA LYS A 168 -9.34 5.44 -5.45
C LYS A 168 -8.30 6.54 -5.73
N GLY A 169 -7.38 6.30 -6.65
CA GLY A 169 -6.27 7.20 -6.95
C GLY A 169 -6.60 8.22 -8.05
N LYS A 170 -5.81 9.28 -8.13
CA LYS A 170 -5.96 10.37 -9.12
C LYS A 170 -5.82 9.95 -10.60
N ASN A 171 -5.23 8.78 -10.84
CA ASN A 171 -4.94 8.25 -12.17
C ASN A 171 -6.13 7.47 -12.76
N PHE A 172 -7.24 7.35 -12.03
CA PHE A 172 -8.51 6.87 -12.56
C PHE A 172 -9.57 7.98 -12.45
N LYS A 173 -10.31 8.19 -13.53
CA LYS A 173 -11.46 9.11 -13.57
C LYS A 173 -12.61 8.41 -14.27
N PHE A 174 -13.84 8.73 -13.88
CA PHE A 174 -15.03 8.23 -14.54
C PHE A 174 -16.11 9.31 -14.68
N LYS A 175 -16.93 9.17 -15.70
CA LYS A 175 -18.08 10.04 -15.98
C LYS A 175 -19.27 9.18 -16.40
N TYR A 176 -20.41 9.36 -15.73
CA TYR A 176 -21.67 8.73 -16.15
C TYR A 176 -22.21 9.43 -17.40
N LEU A 177 -22.54 8.64 -18.42
CA LEU A 177 -22.99 9.12 -19.74
C LEU A 177 -24.50 8.97 -19.96
N GLY A 178 -25.18 8.13 -19.16
CA GLY A 178 -26.62 7.90 -19.31
C GLY A 178 -26.99 6.43 -19.17
N LEU A 179 -28.28 6.17 -18.96
CA LEU A 179 -28.79 4.81 -18.85
C LEU A 179 -28.65 4.11 -20.21
N TRP A 180 -28.27 2.83 -20.23
CA TRP A 180 -28.47 2.03 -21.44
C TRP A 180 -29.96 1.62 -21.50
N LYS A 181 -30.56 1.70 -22.68
CA LYS A 181 -31.83 1.01 -22.97
C LYS A 181 -31.52 -0.37 -23.53
#